data_AF-A0A2V9QZE5-F1
#
_entry.id   AF-A0A2V9QZE5-F1
#
_cell.length_a   1.000
_cell.length_b   1.000
_cell.length_c   1.000
_cell.angle_alpha   90.00
_cell.angle_beta   90.00
_cell.angle_gamma   90.00
#
_symmetry.space_group_name_H-M   'P 1'
#
loop_
_entity.id
_entity.type
_entity.pdbx_description
1 polymer ?
#
loop_
_entity_poly.entity_id
_entity_poly.type
_entity_poly.pdbx_seq_one_letter_code
_entity_poly.pdbx_strand_id
1 'polypeptide(L)'
;MWNGERVPGHSFYLSSVPTEKMRNGDFSELLSLDTPVIIRDPLTGQQFSGNMIPQDRLNSLGLKAQDLFFPAPNRGGLVNNLGWEHGYPDDQFHADVISARIDHKLSEKNSLYGRIQAYLPR
;
A
#
# COMPACT_ATOMS: atom_id res chain seq x y z
N MET A 1 11.70 -27.31 21.44
CA MET A 1 11.74 -26.58 20.16
C MET A 1 11.22 -25.18 20.40
N TRP A 2 11.91 -24.15 19.91
CA TRP A 2 11.52 -22.74 20.06
C TRP A 2 11.08 -22.19 18.70
N ASN A 3 9.95 -21.50 18.68
CA ASN A 3 9.44 -20.76 17.52
C ASN A 3 9.04 -19.35 18.01
N GLY A 4 9.47 -18.31 17.30
CA GLY A 4 9.05 -16.93 17.52
C GLY A 4 8.21 -16.44 16.35
N GLU A 5 7.01 -15.94 16.65
CA GLU A 5 6.17 -15.25 15.68
C GLU A 5 6.43 -13.75 15.76
N ARG A 6 6.79 -13.14 14.63
CA ARG A 6 7.06 -11.70 14.52
C ARG A 6 6.31 -11.14 13.32
N VAL A 7 5.34 -10.30 13.62
CA VAL A 7 4.59 -9.54 12.62
C VAL A 7 5.19 -8.13 12.54
N PRO A 8 5.55 -7.62 11.35
CA PRO A 8 5.90 -6.22 11.19
C PRO A 8 4.72 -5.32 11.59
N GLY A 9 4.96 -4.32 12.44
CA GLY A 9 3.89 -3.37 12.84
C GLY A 9 3.46 -2.42 11.73
N HIS A 10 4.24 -2.34 10.65
CA HIS A 10 3.95 -1.51 9.49
C HIS A 10 4.61 -2.06 8.22
N SER A 11 4.07 -1.64 7.08
CA SER A 11 4.70 -1.77 5.76
C SER A 11 4.70 -0.44 5.04
N PHE A 12 5.80 -0.12 4.36
CA PHE A 12 5.86 1.04 3.49
C PHE A 12 5.36 0.68 2.09
N TYR A 13 4.42 1.46 1.57
CA TYR A 13 3.84 1.28 0.24
C TYR A 13 4.11 2.49 -0.65
N LEU A 14 4.24 2.19 -1.95
CA LEU A 14 4.25 3.17 -3.01
C LEU A 14 2.97 3.05 -3.83
N SER A 15 2.38 4.19 -4.17
CA SER A 15 1.22 4.30 -5.06
C SER A 15 1.40 5.48 -6.01
N SER A 16 0.57 5.53 -7.04
CA SER A 16 0.54 6.63 -8.00
C SER A 16 -0.72 7.46 -7.81
N VAL A 17 -0.54 8.78 -7.66
CA VAL A 17 -1.62 9.77 -7.55
C VAL A 17 -1.39 10.90 -8.56
N PRO A 18 -2.41 11.71 -8.89
CA PRO A 18 -2.24 12.88 -9.73
C PRO A 18 -1.14 13.81 -9.20
N THR A 19 -0.26 14.30 -10.08
CA THR A 19 0.75 15.29 -9.68
C THR A 19 0.08 16.62 -9.28
N GLU A 20 0.77 17.48 -8.53
CA GLU A 20 0.23 18.81 -8.18
C GLU A 20 -0.18 19.63 -9.41
N LYS A 21 0.50 19.46 -10.54
CA LYS A 21 0.11 20.07 -11.82
C LYS A 21 -1.19 19.45 -12.36
N MET A 22 -1.28 18.12 -12.39
CA MET A 22 -2.48 17.42 -12.86
C MET A 22 -3.71 17.77 -12.03
N ARG A 23 -3.54 17.92 -10.71
CA ARG A 23 -4.61 18.35 -9.79
C ARG A 23 -5.20 19.72 -10.14
N ASN A 24 -4.43 20.55 -10.85
CA ASN A 24 -4.82 21.87 -11.35
C ASN A 24 -5.14 21.88 -12.86
N GLY A 25 -5.28 20.71 -13.50
CA GLY A 25 -5.59 20.58 -14.92
C GLY A 25 -4.38 20.65 -15.87
N ASP A 26 -3.16 20.74 -15.36
CA ASP A 26 -1.94 20.74 -16.18
C ASP A 26 -1.37 19.33 -16.33
N PHE A 27 -1.51 18.75 -17.53
CA PHE A 27 -0.97 17.43 -17.90
C PHE A 27 0.22 17.53 -18.85
N SER A 28 0.91 18.68 -18.90
CA SER A 28 2.07 18.92 -19.77
C SER A 28 3.20 17.92 -19.53
N GLU A 29 3.35 17.41 -18.30
CA GLU A 29 4.35 16.41 -17.93
C GLU A 29 4.17 15.07 -18.66
N LEU A 30 2.96 14.78 -19.17
CA LEU A 30 2.71 13.58 -19.95
C LEU A 30 3.27 13.67 -21.39
N LEU A 31 3.58 14.88 -21.86
CA LEU A 31 4.16 15.09 -23.18
C LEU A 31 5.65 14.74 -23.24
N SER A 32 6.34 14.71 -22.09
CA SER A 32 7.77 14.35 -22.00
C SER A 32 8.03 12.84 -21.89
N LEU A 33 7.00 12.00 -21.92
CA LEU A 33 7.15 10.55 -21.96
C LEU A 33 7.68 10.08 -23.32
N ASP A 34 8.38 8.94 -23.36
CA ASP A 34 8.86 8.32 -24.61
C ASP A 34 7.71 8.11 -25.61
N THR A 35 6.53 7.77 -25.10
CA THR A 35 5.27 7.82 -25.85
C THR A 35 4.38 8.89 -25.23
N PRO A 36 4.31 10.10 -25.81
CA PRO A 36 3.51 11.20 -25.29
C PRO A 36 2.03 10.84 -25.18
N VAL A 37 1.42 11.11 -24.03
CA VAL A 37 -0.02 10.97 -23.85
C VAL A 37 -0.68 12.31 -24.14
N ILE A 38 -1.58 12.36 -25.13
CA ILE A 38 -2.26 13.60 -25.54
C ILE A 38 -3.63 13.69 -24.88
N ILE A 39 -3.91 14.80 -24.18
CA ILE A 39 -5.23 15.06 -23.60
C ILE A 39 -6.10 15.74 -24.65
N ARG A 40 -7.25 15.14 -24.94
CA ARG A 40 -8.22 15.64 -25.94
C ARG A 40 -9.44 16.22 -25.27
N ASP A 41 -9.93 17.32 -25.82
CA ASP A 41 -11.19 17.93 -25.44
C ASP A 41 -12.34 17.00 -25.86
N PRO A 42 -13.18 16.54 -24.92
CA PRO A 42 -14.29 15.64 -25.23
C PRO A 42 -15.41 16.30 -26.05
N LEU A 43 -15.49 17.64 -26.08
CA LEU A 43 -16.53 18.36 -26.82
C LEU A 43 -16.16 18.55 -28.30
N THR A 44 -14.87 18.65 -28.61
CA THR A 44 -14.38 18.98 -29.96
C THR A 44 -13.53 17.86 -30.59
N GLY A 45 -13.00 16.94 -29.77
CA GLY A 45 -12.03 15.91 -30.18
C GLY A 45 -10.61 16.45 -30.41
N GLN A 46 -10.40 17.76 -30.32
CA GLN A 46 -9.10 18.39 -30.51
C GLN A 46 -8.22 18.25 -29.28
N GLN A 47 -6.90 18.30 -29.43
CA GLN A 47 -5.99 18.29 -28.28
C GLN A 47 -6.09 19.61 -27.50
N PHE A 48 -5.97 19.54 -26.17
CA PHE A 48 -5.73 20.75 -25.39
C PHE A 48 -4.31 21.27 -25.67
N SER A 49 -4.18 22.59 -25.86
CA SER A 49 -2.87 23.21 -26.07
C SER A 49 -1.97 22.94 -24.86
N GLY A 50 -0.79 22.37 -25.10
CA GLY A 50 0.16 22.01 -24.05
C GLY A 50 -0.37 20.99 -23.02
N ASN A 51 -1.40 20.19 -23.35
CA ASN A 51 -2.07 19.29 -22.41
C ASN A 51 -2.65 19.99 -21.16
N MET A 52 -3.00 21.28 -21.26
CA MET A 52 -3.57 22.04 -20.16
C MET A 52 -5.08 22.19 -20.32
N ILE A 53 -5.84 21.66 -19.36
CA ILE A 53 -7.29 21.82 -19.28
C ILE A 53 -7.60 23.15 -18.57
N PRO A 54 -8.34 24.07 -19.19
CA PRO A 54 -8.74 25.32 -18.54
C PRO A 54 -9.56 25.10 -17.27
N GLN A 55 -9.37 25.95 -16.26
CA GLN A 55 -10.02 25.82 -14.95
C GLN A 55 -11.55 25.91 -15.02
N ASP A 56 -12.10 26.71 -15.93
CA ASP A 56 -13.54 26.81 -16.20
C ASP A 56 -14.15 25.53 -16.79
N ARG A 57 -13.31 24.60 -17.26
CA ARG A 57 -13.72 23.29 -17.77
C ARG A 57 -13.61 22.19 -16.71
N LEU A 58 -13.03 22.48 -15.54
CA LEU A 58 -12.92 21.53 -14.44
C LEU A 58 -14.20 21.55 -13.61
N ASN A 59 -14.76 20.36 -13.38
CA ASN A 59 -15.96 20.23 -12.56
C ASN A 59 -15.61 20.45 -11.08
N SER A 60 -16.30 21.40 -10.42
CA SER A 60 -16.06 21.76 -9.02
C SER A 60 -16.27 20.61 -8.04
N LEU A 61 -17.23 19.71 -8.30
CA LEU A 61 -17.42 18.49 -7.50
C LEU A 61 -16.23 17.54 -7.68
N GLY A 62 -15.72 17.40 -8.89
CA GLY A 62 -14.54 16.57 -9.19
C GLY A 62 -13.30 17.08 -8.46
N LEU A 63 -13.06 18.39 -8.49
CA LEU A 63 -11.98 19.04 -7.74
C LEU A 63 -12.14 18.82 -6.24
N LYS A 64 -13.35 18.99 -5.70
CA LYS A 64 -13.59 18.80 -4.27
C LYS A 64 -13.41 17.35 -3.83
N ALA A 65 -13.89 16.40 -4.63
CA ALA A 65 -13.67 14.97 -4.39
C ALA A 65 -12.17 14.65 -4.41
N GLN A 66 -11.42 15.25 -5.34
CA GLN A 66 -9.98 15.07 -5.40
C GLN A 66 -9.28 15.54 -4.14
N ASP A 67 -9.65 16.72 -3.62
CA ASP A 67 -9.03 17.26 -2.41
C ASP A 67 -9.36 16.46 -1.14
N LEU A 68 -10.53 15.82 -1.11
CA LEU A 68 -10.98 15.07 0.06
C LEU A 68 -10.49 13.62 0.07
N PHE A 69 -10.35 12.98 -1.09
CA PHE A 69 -10.15 11.53 -1.18
C PHE A 69 -8.81 11.12 -1.80
N PHE A 70 -8.14 11.98 -2.56
CA PHE A 70 -6.83 11.68 -3.11
C PHE A 70 -5.76 12.49 -2.39
N PRO A 71 -4.83 11.83 -1.66
CA PRO A 71 -3.71 12.54 -1.05
C PRO A 71 -2.83 13.16 -2.12
N ALA A 72 -2.24 14.32 -1.77
CA ALA A 72 -1.22 14.96 -2.60
C ALA A 72 0.01 14.04 -2.73
N PRO A 73 0.72 14.07 -3.87
CA PRO A 73 1.98 13.38 -4.00
C PRO A 73 2.99 13.95 -3.00
N ASN A 74 3.81 13.09 -2.41
CA ASN A 74 4.88 13.49 -1.50
C ASN A 74 6.27 13.13 -2.03
N ARG A 75 6.34 12.62 -3.25
CA ARG A 75 7.57 12.28 -3.99
C ARG A 75 7.44 12.81 -5.42
N GLY A 76 8.57 13.01 -6.07
CA GLY A 76 8.60 13.39 -7.49
C GLY A 76 8.26 12.21 -8.41
N GLY A 77 7.94 12.55 -9.66
CA GLY A 77 7.66 11.58 -10.73
C GLY A 77 6.17 11.40 -11.03
N LEU A 78 5.90 10.71 -12.15
CA LEU A 78 4.54 10.44 -12.63
C LEU A 78 3.96 9.13 -12.08
N VAL A 79 4.81 8.26 -11.55
CA VAL A 79 4.46 6.95 -10.99
C VAL A 79 5.13 6.78 -9.64
N ASN A 80 4.51 6.05 -8.72
CA ASN A 80 5.03 5.80 -7.37
C ASN A 80 5.39 7.10 -6.62
N ASN A 81 4.62 8.16 -6.86
CA ASN A 81 4.82 9.51 -6.34
C ASN A 81 4.12 9.75 -4.99
N LEU A 82 3.44 8.74 -4.45
CA LEU A 82 2.92 8.71 -3.09
C LEU A 82 3.57 7.57 -2.32
N GLY A 83 4.32 7.92 -1.27
CA GLY A 83 4.80 6.98 -0.26
C GLY A 83 4.01 7.11 1.03
N TRP A 84 3.58 6.00 1.62
CA TRP A 84 2.92 6.02 2.92
C TRP A 84 3.22 4.76 3.72
N GLU A 85 3.14 4.91 5.04
CA GLU A 85 3.31 3.81 5.98
C GLU A 85 1.93 3.27 6.35
N HIS A 86 1.66 2.03 5.96
CA HIS A 86 0.47 1.33 6.37
C HIS A 86 0.76 0.61 7.68
N GLY A 87 0.15 1.08 8.76
CA GLY A 87 0.15 0.37 10.03
C GLY A 87 -0.72 -0.88 9.94
N TYR A 88 -0.22 -1.98 10.47
CA TYR A 88 -1.06 -3.15 10.75
C TYR A 88 -1.63 -3.03 12.16
N PRO A 89 -2.78 -3.67 12.43
CA PRO A 89 -3.30 -3.79 13.79
C PRO A 89 -2.23 -4.30 14.76
N ASP A 90 -2.13 -3.65 15.92
CA ASP A 90 -1.22 -4.02 17.01
C ASP A 90 -1.73 -5.21 17.83
N ASP A 91 -2.94 -5.68 17.54
CA ASP A 91 -3.53 -6.88 18.13
C ASP A 91 -2.89 -8.19 17.62
N GLN A 92 -2.00 -8.11 16.62
CA GLN A 92 -1.18 -9.25 16.21
C GLN A 92 -0.07 -9.49 17.24
N PHE A 93 -0.25 -10.56 18.03
CA PHE A 93 0.65 -10.92 19.11
C PHE A 93 2.07 -11.21 18.63
N HIS A 94 3.05 -10.55 19.25
CA HIS A 94 4.41 -11.05 19.25
C HIS A 94 4.49 -12.20 20.26
N ALA A 95 4.65 -13.44 19.80
CA ALA A 95 4.62 -14.59 20.70
C ALA A 95 5.87 -15.44 20.59
N ASP A 96 6.36 -15.85 21.77
CA ASP A 96 7.29 -16.96 21.87
C ASP A 96 6.48 -18.23 22.19
N VAL A 97 6.65 -19.26 21.36
CA VAL A 97 6.04 -20.57 21.59
C VAL A 97 7.11 -21.53 22.09
N ILE A 98 6.93 -22.01 23.32
CA ILE A 98 7.79 -23.02 23.91
C ILE A 98 7.09 -24.37 23.81
N SER A 99 7.74 -25.34 23.17
CA SER A 99 7.26 -26.72 23.08
C SER A 99 8.28 -27.68 23.67
N ALA A 100 7.85 -28.45 24.66
CA ALA A 100 8.61 -29.57 25.23
C ALA A 100 7.83 -30.87 25.07
N ARG A 101 8.55 -31.95 24.75
CA ARG A 101 8.01 -33.29 24.58
C ARG A 101 8.91 -34.28 25.28
N ILE A 102 8.31 -35.23 25.98
CA ILE A 102 8.99 -36.35 26.62
C ILE A 102 8.32 -37.62 26.13
N ASP A 103 9.13 -38.53 25.62
CA ASP A 103 8.72 -39.85 25.15
C ASP A 103 9.35 -40.91 26.05
N HIS A 104 8.57 -41.92 26.43
CA HIS A 104 9.03 -43.02 27.26
C HIS A 104 8.45 -44.35 26.78
N LYS A 105 9.30 -45.37 26.68
CA LYS A 105 8.91 -46.72 26.32
C LYS A 105 8.66 -47.51 27.61
N LEU A 106 7.39 -47.77 27.92
CA LEU A 106 6.98 -48.50 29.12
C LEU A 106 7.27 -50.01 29.00
N SER A 107 7.19 -50.56 27.78
CA SER A 107 7.60 -51.93 27.45
C SER A 107 7.88 -52.08 25.95
N GLU A 108 8.30 -53.26 25.51
CA GLU A 108 8.50 -53.57 24.09
C GLU A 108 7.26 -53.34 23.21
N LYS A 109 6.06 -53.37 23.80
CA LYS A 109 4.80 -53.19 23.08
C LYS A 109 4.07 -51.89 23.42
N ASN A 110 4.54 -51.13 24.40
CA ASN A 110 3.85 -49.94 24.89
C ASN A 110 4.79 -48.74 24.98
N SER A 111 4.34 -47.61 24.43
CA SER A 111 5.01 -46.32 24.57
C SER A 111 4.02 -45.27 25.05
N LEU A 112 4.53 -44.30 25.77
CA LEU A 112 3.81 -43.15 26.27
C LEU A 112 4.60 -41.90 25.92
N TYR A 113 3.91 -40.84 25.53
CA TYR A 113 4.53 -39.53 25.42
C TYR A 113 3.63 -38.46 26.02
N GLY A 114 4.27 -37.39 26.47
CA GLY A 114 3.63 -36.16 26.89
C GLY A 114 4.22 -34.99 26.11
N ARG A 115 3.37 -34.02 25.78
CA ARG A 115 3.79 -32.74 25.20
C ARG A 115 3.14 -31.60 25.96
N ILE A 116 3.92 -30.56 26.22
CA ILE A 116 3.42 -29.27 26.67
C ILE A 116 3.81 -28.20 25.65
N GLN A 117 2.85 -27.33 25.36
CA GLN A 117 3.06 -26.13 24.58
C GLN A 117 2.53 -24.95 25.38
N ALA A 118 3.34 -23.89 25.49
CA ALA A 118 2.94 -22.64 26.11
C ALA A 118 3.04 -21.53 25.07
N TYR A 119 1.98 -20.71 24.99
CA TYR A 119 1.93 -19.49 24.21
C TYR A 119 2.21 -18.32 25.15
N LEU A 120 3.30 -17.60 24.91
CA LEU A 120 3.72 -16.46 25.72
C LEU A 120 3.58 -15.19 24.87
N PRO A 121 2.40 -14.55 24.87
CA PRO A 121 2.21 -13.27 24.19
C PRO A 121 3.07 -12.21 24.87
N ARG A 122 3.65 -11.32 24.08
CA ARG A 122 4.38 -10.13 24.52
C ARG A 122 3.70 -8.87 24.05
#